data_AF-A0A9P8DTZ6-F1
#
_entry.id   AF-A0A9P8DTZ6-F1
#
_cell.length_a   1.000
_cell.length_b   1.000
_cell.length_c   1.000
_cell.angle_alpha   90.00
_cell.angle_beta   90.00
_cell.angle_gamma   90.00
#
_symmetry.space_group_name_H-M   'P 1'
#
loop_
_entity.id
_entity.type
_entity.pdbx_description
1 polymer ?
#
loop_
_entity_poly.entity_id
_entity_poly.type
_entity_poly.pdbx_seq_one_letter_code
_entity_poly.pdbx_strand_id
1 'polypeptide(L)'
;MLLRPPILEALRSFLTLPDFLALSQVCKRLYISKNDILRLICGINATLKSFVADATMFRSQLGQYNAVISGPFALNFFQLGSNKVSKLDIFVKEGADADQFTEYLQRTGEYKNNSEVDMVRSQRQESAIHERFPLSS
;
A
#
# COMPACT_ATOMS: atom_id res chain seq x y z
N MET A 1 2.18 19.80 20.62
CA MET A 1 3.64 19.58 20.65
C MET A 1 3.98 18.68 19.47
N LEU A 2 4.54 19.23 18.40
CA LEU A 2 5.02 18.44 17.27
C LEU A 2 6.22 17.62 17.76
N LEU A 3 6.18 16.30 17.59
CA LEU A 3 7.34 15.46 17.88
C LEU A 3 8.51 15.90 16.99
N ARG A 4 9.68 16.09 17.60
CA ARG A 4 10.88 16.47 16.87
C ARG A 4 11.23 15.36 15.86
N PRO A 5 11.78 15.70 14.68
CA PRO A 5 12.19 14.72 13.66
C PRO A 5 12.98 13.51 14.20
N PRO A 6 13.93 13.65 15.15
CA PRO A 6 14.72 12.52 15.63
C PRO A 6 13.91 11.48 16.41
N ILE A 7 12.89 11.91 17.16
CA ILE A 7 12.05 11.01 17.95
C ILE A 7 11.14 10.21 17.02
N LEU A 8 10.66 10.84 15.96
CA LEU A 8 9.84 10.18 14.94
C LEU A 8 10.64 9.11 14.19
N GLU A 9 11.87 9.43 13.77
CA GLU A 9 12.76 8.48 13.10
C GLU A 9 13.13 7.30 14.02
N ALA A 10 13.37 7.55 15.30
CA ALA A 10 13.58 6.49 16.29
C ALA A 10 12.34 5.60 16.44
N LEU A 11 11.15 6.19 16.61
CA LEU A 11 9.90 5.42 16.69
C LEU A 11 9.70 4.54 15.46
N ARG A 12 9.95 5.08 14.26
CA ARG A 12 9.86 4.33 13.00
C ARG A 12 10.89 3.20 12.89
N SER A 13 12.08 3.39 13.47
CA SER A 13 13.17 2.40 13.40
C SER A 13 12.98 1.24 14.37
N PHE A 14 12.20 1.41 15.45
CA PHE A 14 12.07 0.41 16.52
C PHE A 14 10.65 -0.13 16.74
N LEU A 15 9.62 0.55 16.24
CA LEU A 15 8.23 0.14 16.45
C LEU A 15 7.54 -0.15 15.12
N THR A 16 6.84 -1.29 15.05
CA THR A 16 5.85 -1.52 14.00
C THR A 16 4.60 -0.68 14.26
N LEU A 17 3.72 -0.59 13.27
CA LEU A 17 2.43 0.10 13.43
C LEU A 17 1.61 -0.48 14.60
N PRO A 18 1.46 -1.82 14.75
CA PRO A 18 0.86 -2.42 15.93
C PRO A 18 1.52 -2.01 17.26
N ASP A 19 2.85 -2.00 17.33
CA ASP A 19 3.58 -1.64 18.57
C ASP A 19 3.32 -0.18 18.95
N PHE A 20 3.32 0.72 17.96
CA PHE A 20 2.99 2.12 18.18
C PHE A 20 1.55 2.28 18.68
N LEU A 21 0.60 1.54 18.11
CA LEU A 21 -0.80 1.56 18.55
C LEU A 21 -0.94 1.06 19.98
N ALA A 22 -0.29 -0.05 20.33
CA ALA A 22 -0.28 -0.57 21.70
C ALA A 22 0.34 0.44 22.69
N LEU A 23 1.47 1.05 22.33
CA LEU A 23 2.12 2.09 23.13
C LEU A 23 1.22 3.32 23.33
N SER A 24 0.45 3.69 22.31
CA SER A 24 -0.50 4.81 22.40
C SER A 24 -1.62 4.55 23.41
N GLN A 25 -1.98 3.28 23.67
CA GLN A 25 -3.05 2.94 24.62
C GLN A 25 -2.60 3.08 26.08
N VAL A 26 -1.31 2.89 26.37
CA VAL A 26 -0.78 2.97 27.74
C VAL A 26 -0.25 4.36 28.12
N CYS A 27 -0.09 5.26 27.14
CA CYS A 27 0.42 6.62 27.37
C CYS A 27 -0.59 7.68 26.91
N LYS A 28 -1.24 8.36 27.87
CA LYS A 28 -2.29 9.38 27.60
C LYS A 28 -1.83 10.50 26.65
N ARG A 29 -0.57 10.92 26.75
CA ARG A 29 -0.02 11.95 25.85
C ARG A 29 0.13 11.44 24.42
N LEU A 30 0.62 10.22 24.25
CA LEU A 30 0.73 9.57 22.94
C LEU A 30 -0.64 9.27 22.35
N TYR A 31 -1.62 8.86 23.17
CA TYR A 31 -2.99 8.65 22.74
C TYR A 31 -3.58 9.89 22.07
N ILE A 32 -3.43 11.06 22.72
CA ILE A 32 -3.95 12.33 22.21
C ILE A 32 -3.29 12.72 20.88
N SER A 33 -1.98 12.51 20.75
CA SER A 33 -1.23 12.84 19.53
C SER A 33 -1.16 11.69 18.52
N LYS A 34 -1.84 10.57 18.76
CA LYS A 34 -1.69 9.33 17.99
C LYS A 34 -1.93 9.56 16.50
N ASN A 35 -3.02 10.24 16.16
CA ASN A 35 -3.40 10.46 14.77
C ASN A 35 -2.42 11.38 14.03
N ASP A 36 -1.91 12.42 14.69
CA ASP A 36 -0.90 13.29 14.11
C ASP A 36 0.39 12.54 13.83
N ILE A 37 0.81 11.69 14.78
CA ILE A 37 2.00 10.85 14.64
C ILE A 37 1.80 9.82 13.53
N LEU A 38 0.67 9.12 13.50
CA LEU A 38 0.35 8.18 12.44
C LEU A 38 0.33 8.86 11.08
N ARG A 39 -0.14 10.10 10.98
CA ARG A 39 -0.11 10.86 9.73
C ARG A 39 1.32 11.19 9.29
N LEU A 40 2.22 11.45 10.24
CA LEU A 40 3.64 11.69 9.99
C LEU A 40 4.38 10.40 9.60
N ILE A 41 4.12 9.30 10.30
CA ILE A 41 4.75 7.99 10.07
C ILE A 41 4.22 7.35 8.78
N CYS A 42 2.90 7.37 8.57
CA CYS A 42 2.20 6.75 7.45
C CYS A 42 1.87 7.77 6.34
N GLY A 43 2.76 8.73 6.10
CA GLY A 43 2.60 9.75 5.07
C GLY A 43 2.70 9.17 3.65
N ILE A 44 1.63 8.54 3.15
CA ILE A 44 1.61 7.83 1.87
C ILE A 44 2.07 8.68 0.68
N ASN A 45 1.74 9.98 0.64
CA ASN A 45 2.19 10.88 -0.43
C ASN A 45 3.71 11.08 -0.39
N ALA A 46 4.32 11.11 0.80
CA ALA A 46 5.77 11.23 0.92
C ALA A 46 6.47 9.95 0.43
N THR A 47 5.92 8.78 0.75
CA THR A 47 6.47 7.49 0.30
C THR A 47 6.33 7.33 -1.22
N LEU A 48 5.19 7.71 -1.79
CA LEU A 48 4.91 7.62 -3.23
C LEU A 48 5.76 8.55 -4.09
N LYS A 49 6.28 9.66 -3.54
CA LYS A 49 7.16 10.57 -4.28
C LYS A 49 8.44 9.95 -4.83
N SER A 50 8.82 8.77 -4.32
CA SER A 50 9.94 8.00 -4.88
C SER A 50 9.60 7.27 -6.19
N PHE A 51 8.31 7.17 -6.54
CA PHE A 51 7.80 6.49 -7.72
C PHE A 51 7.09 7.42 -8.70
N VAL A 52 6.50 8.51 -8.20
CA VAL A 52 5.69 9.44 -8.99
C VAL A 52 5.96 10.89 -8.59
N ALA A 53 5.94 11.81 -9.55
CA ALA A 53 6.18 13.24 -9.29
C ALA A 53 5.02 13.87 -8.50
N ASP A 54 3.78 13.54 -8.86
CA ASP A 54 2.58 13.99 -8.15
C ASP A 54 1.83 12.82 -7.52
N ALA A 55 2.20 12.50 -6.27
CA ALA A 55 1.56 11.47 -5.48
C ALA A 55 0.07 11.74 -5.19
N THR A 56 -0.36 13.01 -5.17
CA THR A 56 -1.77 13.35 -4.90
C THR A 56 -2.61 13.05 -6.13
N MET A 57 -2.15 13.47 -7.30
CA MET A 57 -2.82 13.17 -8.56
C MET A 57 -2.82 11.67 -8.84
N PHE A 58 -1.69 11.00 -8.63
CA PHE A 58 -1.58 9.55 -8.78
C PHE A 58 -2.60 8.79 -7.92
N ARG A 59 -2.77 9.17 -6.64
CA ARG A 59 -3.80 8.59 -5.76
C ARG A 59 -5.22 8.88 -6.20
N SER A 60 -5.47 10.06 -6.76
CA SER A 60 -6.77 10.40 -7.34
C SER A 60 -7.11 9.44 -8.48
N GLN A 61 -6.14 9.17 -9.37
CA GLN A 61 -6.29 8.23 -10.48
C GLN A 61 -6.47 6.78 -9.98
N LEU A 62 -5.71 6.36 -8.95
CA LEU A 62 -5.92 5.06 -8.32
C LEU A 62 -7.37 4.90 -7.83
N GLY A 63 -7.92 5.92 -7.16
CA GLY A 63 -9.31 5.91 -6.71
C GLY A 63 -10.32 5.93 -7.87
N GLN A 64 -10.06 6.72 -8.91
CA GLN A 64 -10.93 6.85 -10.08
C GLN A 64 -11.09 5.52 -10.83
N TYR A 65 -10.01 4.73 -10.95
CA TYR A 65 -9.99 3.49 -11.71
C TYR A 65 -10.05 2.23 -10.85
N ASN A 66 -10.44 2.35 -9.57
CA ASN A 66 -10.49 1.25 -8.62
C ASN A 66 -9.18 0.44 -8.54
N ALA A 67 -8.04 1.12 -8.75
CA ALA A 67 -6.73 0.50 -8.75
C ALA A 67 -6.13 0.49 -7.32
N VAL A 68 -5.48 -0.62 -6.97
CA VAL A 68 -4.99 -0.90 -5.62
C VAL A 68 -3.50 -1.23 -5.68
N ILE A 69 -2.70 -0.47 -4.93
CA ILE A 69 -1.27 -0.75 -4.76
C ILE A 69 -1.11 -2.02 -3.93
N SER A 70 -0.23 -2.91 -4.37
CA SER A 70 0.04 -4.20 -3.76
C SER A 70 1.56 -4.46 -3.64
N GLY A 71 1.91 -5.72 -3.36
CA GLY A 71 3.30 -6.17 -3.38
C GLY A 71 4.19 -5.61 -2.27
N PRO A 72 5.52 -5.65 -2.46
CA PRO A 72 6.50 -5.27 -1.45
C PRO A 72 6.37 -3.83 -0.97
N PHE A 73 5.91 -2.91 -1.82
CA PHE A 73 5.64 -1.53 -1.42
C PHE A 73 4.54 -1.48 -0.36
N ALA A 74 3.38 -2.11 -0.61
CA ALA A 74 2.26 -2.10 0.32
C ALA A 74 2.66 -2.75 1.64
N LEU A 75 3.36 -3.88 1.58
CA LEU A 75 3.88 -4.57 2.77
C LEU A 75 4.79 -3.66 3.60
N ASN A 76 5.80 -3.04 2.98
CA ASN A 76 6.73 -2.14 3.66
C ASN A 76 6.01 -0.93 4.26
N PHE A 77 5.03 -0.38 3.55
CA PHE A 77 4.24 0.75 4.04
C PHE A 77 3.49 0.39 5.33
N PHE A 78 2.81 -0.76 5.37
CA PHE A 78 2.05 -1.17 6.56
C PHE A 78 2.93 -1.66 7.72
N GLN A 79 4.09 -2.25 7.41
CA GLN A 79 5.04 -2.72 8.42
C GLN A 79 6.00 -1.62 8.91
N LEU A 80 5.91 -0.40 8.36
CA LEU A 80 6.88 0.67 8.59
C LEU A 80 8.32 0.28 8.20
N GLY A 81 8.45 -0.67 7.27
CA GLY A 81 9.73 -1.18 6.81
C GLY A 81 10.57 -0.11 6.09
N SER A 82 11.90 -0.24 6.20
CA SER A 82 12.89 0.63 5.54
C SER A 82 13.48 0.01 4.27
N ASN A 83 13.02 -1.18 3.89
CA ASN A 83 13.50 -1.88 2.69
C ASN A 83 13.20 -1.03 1.44
N LYS A 84 14.23 -0.80 0.64
CA LYS A 84 14.07 -0.12 -0.65
C LYS A 84 13.26 -1.01 -1.59
N VAL A 85 12.23 -0.42 -2.19
CA VAL A 85 11.42 -1.04 -3.23
C VAL A 85 11.65 -0.28 -4.52
N SER A 86 11.92 -1.00 -5.62
CA SER A 86 12.27 -0.40 -6.91
C SER A 86 11.09 -0.31 -7.89
N LYS A 87 9.96 -0.95 -7.59
CA LYS A 87 8.77 -1.00 -8.45
C LYS A 87 7.49 -0.86 -7.61
N LEU A 88 6.41 -0.38 -8.23
CA LEU A 88 5.06 -0.46 -7.66
C LEU A 88 4.30 -1.59 -8.35
N ASP A 89 3.72 -2.47 -7.56
CA ASP A 89 2.74 -3.43 -8.04
C ASP A 89 1.35 -2.82 -7.87
N ILE A 90 0.54 -2.83 -8.92
CA ILE A 90 -0.80 -2.23 -8.92
C ILE A 90 -1.78 -3.21 -9.55
N PHE A 91 -2.82 -3.56 -8.80
CA PHE A 91 -3.95 -4.29 -9.33
C PHE A 91 -5.00 -3.32 -9.84
N VAL A 92 -5.48 -3.56 -11.07
CA VAL A 92 -6.63 -2.86 -11.64
C VAL A 92 -7.56 -3.91 -12.24
N LYS A 93 -8.86 -3.64 -12.23
CA LYS A 93 -9.82 -4.56 -12.84
C LYS A 93 -9.64 -4.57 -14.36
N GLU A 94 -9.59 -5.76 -14.95
CA GLU A 94 -9.52 -5.91 -16.40
C GLU A 94 -10.69 -5.21 -17.11
N GLY A 95 -10.41 -4.58 -18.25
CA GLY A 95 -11.37 -3.84 -19.06
C GLY A 95 -11.01 -2.35 -19.18
N ALA A 96 -12.01 -1.51 -19.45
CA ALA A 96 -11.80 -0.09 -19.73
C ALA A 96 -11.04 0.67 -18.64
N ASP A 97 -11.21 0.30 -17.36
CA ASP A 97 -10.49 0.91 -16.25
C ASP A 97 -8.98 0.63 -16.34
N ALA A 98 -8.59 -0.59 -16.72
CA ALA A 98 -7.19 -0.96 -16.91
C ALA A 98 -6.57 -0.21 -18.09
N ASP A 99 -7.29 -0.10 -19.20
CA ASP A 99 -6.82 0.58 -20.40
C ASP A 99 -6.61 2.08 -20.13
N GLN A 100 -7.58 2.74 -19.50
CA GLN A 100 -7.51 4.16 -19.16
C GLN A 100 -6.45 4.46 -18.11
N PHE A 101 -6.31 3.61 -17.09
CA PHE A 101 -5.25 3.78 -16.10
C PHE A 101 -3.86 3.60 -16.72
N THR A 102 -3.70 2.60 -17.61
CA THR A 102 -2.44 2.40 -18.35
C THR A 102 -2.12 3.60 -19.22
N GLU A 103 -3.12 4.15 -19.93
CA GLU A 103 -2.94 5.37 -20.73
C GLU A 103 -2.52 6.56 -19.86
N TYR A 104 -3.12 6.74 -18.68
CA TYR A 104 -2.69 7.75 -17.73
C TYR A 104 -1.21 7.59 -17.34
N LEU A 105 -0.78 6.38 -16.97
CA LEU A 105 0.61 6.11 -16.57
C LEU A 105 1.61 6.36 -17.70
N GLN A 106 1.21 6.12 -18.95
CA GLN A 106 2.03 6.41 -20.12
C GLN A 106 2.12 7.92 -20.40
N ARG A 107 1.00 8.65 -20.27
CA ARG A 107 0.93 10.10 -20.51
C ARG A 107 1.75 10.91 -19.49
N THR A 108 1.87 10.45 -18.24
CA THR A 108 2.74 11.12 -17.26
C THR A 108 4.22 10.96 -17.58
N GLY A 109 4.59 10.07 -18.51
CA GLY A 109 5.97 9.81 -18.90
C GLY A 109 6.78 9.06 -17.84
N GLU A 110 6.15 8.68 -16.73
CA GLU A 110 6.79 8.02 -15.59
C GLU A 110 6.92 6.51 -15.80
N TYR A 111 6.10 5.93 -16.69
CA TYR A 111 6.10 4.50 -16.98
C TYR A 111 6.10 4.25 -18.49
N LYS A 112 7.09 3.49 -18.98
CA LYS A 112 7.12 2.98 -20.36
C LYS A 112 6.37 1.65 -20.43
N ASN A 113 5.76 1.36 -21.58
CA ASN A 113 4.96 0.15 -21.87
C ASN A 113 5.73 -1.19 -21.81
N ASN A 114 6.94 -1.18 -21.25
CA ASN A 114 7.79 -2.34 -20.99
C ASN A 114 7.54 -2.88 -19.57
N SER A 115 6.62 -2.29 -18.80
CA SER A 115 6.12 -2.88 -17.56
C SER A 115 5.55 -4.26 -17.88
N GLU A 116 6.09 -5.30 -17.25
CA GLU A 116 5.55 -6.65 -17.30
C GLU A 116 4.09 -6.60 -16.82
N VAL A 117 3.14 -6.53 -17.75
CA VAL A 117 1.71 -6.64 -17.45
C VAL A 117 1.42 -8.13 -17.31
N ASP A 118 1.69 -8.66 -16.13
CA ASP A 118 1.28 -10.01 -15.78
C ASP A 118 -0.22 -9.98 -15.46
N MET A 119 -1.02 -10.55 -16.36
CA MET A 119 -2.45 -10.76 -16.12
C MET A 119 -2.63 -11.80 -15.00
N VAL A 120 -2.78 -11.33 -13.77
CA VAL A 120 -3.16 -12.20 -12.64
C VAL A 120 -4.64 -12.53 -12.78
N ARG A 121 -4.96 -13.65 -13.44
CA ARG A 121 -6.30 -14.25 -13.39
C ARG A 121 -6.60 -14.66 -11.95
N SER A 122 -7.50 -13.92 -11.31
CA SER A 122 -8.07 -14.34 -10.03
C SER A 122 -8.82 -15.66 -10.23
N GLN A 123 -8.26 -16.79 -9.79
CA GLN A 123 -8.90 -18.12 -9.83
C GLN A 123 -10.11 -18.24 -8.88
N ARG A 124 -10.74 -17.13 -8.48
CA ARG A 124 -12.03 -17.15 -7.77
C ARG A 124 -13.17 -17.04 -8.77
N GLN A 125 -13.40 -18.13 -9.49
CA GLN A 125 -14.73 -18.43 -10.02
C GLN A 125 -15.22 -19.72 -9.35
N GLU A 126 -16.25 -19.54 -8.55
CA GLU A 126 -17.21 -20.50 -7.98
C GLU A 126 -17.08 -21.96 -8.48
N SER A 127 -16.72 -22.84 -7.55
CA SER A 127 -17.31 -24.18 -7.50
C SER A 127 -17.61 -24.48 -6.05
N ALA A 128 -18.74 -23.97 -5.60
CA ALA A 128 -19.47 -24.62 -4.53
C ALA A 128 -19.94 -26.00 -5.04
N ILE A 129 -19.89 -26.97 -4.13
CA ILE A 129 -20.47 -28.32 -4.16
C ILE A 129 -19.62 -29.41 -4.85
N HIS A 130 -18.95 -30.26 -4.06
CA HIS A 130 -19.54 -31.53 -3.59
C HIS A 130 -18.58 -32.23 -2.60
N GLU A 131 -19.01 -32.44 -1.35
CA GLU A 131 -18.37 -33.38 -0.42
C GLU A 131 -18.22 -34.77 -1.04
N ARG A 132 -17.08 -35.44 -0.81
CA ARG A 132 -17.01 -36.87 -0.48
C ARG A 132 -15.83 -37.14 0.47
N PHE A 133 -16.14 -37.44 1.72
CA PHE A 133 -15.36 -38.42 2.47
C PHE A 133 -15.78 -39.82 1.97
N PRO A 134 -14.85 -40.78 1.79
CA PRO A 134 -14.76 -41.83 2.82
C PRO A 134 -13.35 -42.37 3.12
N LEU A 135 -13.31 -42.96 4.31
CA LEU A 135 -12.40 -43.94 4.97
C LEU A 135 -11.82 -45.01 4.00
N SER A 136 -10.74 -45.76 4.21
CA SER A 136 -9.82 -46.08 5.32
C SER A 136 -8.78 -47.08 4.79
N SER A 137 -7.65 -47.24 5.46
CA SER A 137 -7.14 -48.56 5.93
C SER A 137 -6.25 -48.32 7.13
#